data_AF-A0A957L6H6-F1
#
_entry.id   AF-A0A957L6H6-F1
#
_cell.length_a   1.000
_cell.length_b   1.000
_cell.length_c   1.000
_cell.angle_alpha   90.00
_cell.angle_beta   90.00
_cell.angle_gamma   90.00
#
_symmetry.space_group_name_H-M   'P 1'
#
loop_
_entity.id
_entity.type
_entity.pdbx_description
1 polymer ?
#
loop_
_entity_poly.entity_id
_entity_poly.type
_entity_poly.pdbx_seq_one_letter_code
_entity_poly.pdbx_strand_id
1 'polypeptide(L)'
;MSVAAAPFNQFGRAYEGCQWSPSSYNGQTTRCAGIALPSVEPDARRRCRFDFYAATASRYYAAVALGIWCANWEMGCEALGITGRLDVLAAEARDAAPATGPHLPRYDMSCVQTAVHSLI
;
A
#
# COMPACT_ATOMS: atom_id res chain seq x y z
N MET A 1 -3.92 -5.03 -14.95
CA MET A 1 -2.51 -5.10 -14.50
C MET A 1 -2.39 -6.29 -13.54
N SER A 2 -1.39 -7.16 -13.69
CA SER A 2 -1.25 -8.38 -12.88
C SER A 2 -0.38 -8.12 -11.65
N VAL A 3 -0.81 -8.54 -10.46
CA VAL A 3 0.03 -8.55 -9.24
C VAL A 3 1.23 -9.50 -9.36
N ALA A 4 1.18 -10.46 -10.28
CA ALA A 4 2.27 -11.38 -10.57
C ALA A 4 3.32 -10.79 -11.54
N ALA A 5 3.11 -9.56 -12.04
CA ALA A 5 4.06 -8.87 -12.89
C ALA A 5 5.00 -7.98 -12.06
N ALA A 6 6.25 -7.81 -12.53
CA ALA A 6 7.16 -6.82 -11.96
C ALA A 6 6.60 -5.39 -12.12
N PRO A 7 6.78 -4.50 -11.13
CA PRO A 7 7.58 -4.68 -9.91
C PRO A 7 6.83 -5.29 -8.71
N PHE A 8 5.57 -5.69 -8.86
CA PHE A 8 4.69 -6.05 -7.74
C PHE A 8 4.79 -7.51 -7.29
N ASN A 9 5.29 -8.39 -8.16
CA ASN A 9 5.37 -9.84 -7.91
C ASN A 9 6.09 -10.22 -6.61
N GLN A 10 7.07 -9.44 -6.17
CA GLN A 10 7.79 -9.64 -4.91
C GLN A 10 6.95 -9.37 -3.65
N PHE A 11 5.85 -8.62 -3.76
CA PHE A 11 4.98 -8.24 -2.63
C PHE A 11 3.79 -9.18 -2.44
N GLY A 12 3.62 -10.18 -3.32
CA GLY A 12 2.44 -11.04 -3.32
C GLY A 12 2.16 -11.70 -1.98
N ARG A 13 3.20 -12.17 -1.27
CA ARG A 13 3.07 -12.79 0.05
C ARG A 13 2.72 -11.79 1.15
N ALA A 14 3.28 -10.59 1.12
CA ALA A 14 2.90 -9.53 2.07
C ALA A 14 1.44 -9.10 1.86
N TYR A 15 1.02 -8.98 0.59
CA TYR A 15 -0.37 -8.69 0.25
C TYR A 15 -1.33 -9.81 0.68
N GLU A 16 -0.96 -11.07 0.44
CA GLU A 16 -1.72 -12.24 0.89
C GLU A 16 -1.93 -12.21 2.41
N GLY A 17 -0.88 -11.92 3.20
CA GLY A 17 -0.99 -11.77 4.65
C GLY A 17 -2.00 -10.69 5.08
N CYS A 18 -2.11 -9.60 4.32
CA CYS A 18 -3.13 -8.58 4.56
C CYS A 18 -4.55 -9.12 4.31
N GLN A 19 -4.76 -9.96 3.30
CA GLN A 19 -6.08 -10.52 2.97
C GLN A 19 -6.62 -11.47 4.05
N TRP A 20 -5.75 -12.04 4.89
CA TRP A 20 -6.12 -12.86 6.04
C TRP A 20 -6.41 -12.04 7.32
N SER A 21 -6.33 -10.71 7.25
CA SER A 21 -6.57 -9.84 8.41
C SER A 21 -8.04 -9.90 8.88
N PRO A 22 -8.29 -9.91 10.20
CA PRO A 22 -9.65 -9.78 10.70
C PRO A 22 -10.25 -8.41 10.35
N SER A 23 -11.57 -8.38 10.17
CA SER A 23 -12.34 -7.15 10.02
C SER A 23 -13.72 -7.30 10.64
N SER A 24 -14.33 -6.21 11.11
CA SER A 24 -15.67 -6.26 11.70
C SER A 24 -16.67 -6.87 10.73
N TYR A 25 -17.45 -7.85 11.22
CA TYR A 25 -18.41 -8.64 10.43
C TYR A 25 -17.81 -9.30 9.18
N ASN A 26 -16.49 -9.53 9.17
CA ASN A 26 -15.74 -9.97 7.99
C ASN A 26 -15.98 -9.10 6.74
N GLY A 27 -16.25 -7.80 6.95
CA GLY A 27 -16.63 -6.89 5.88
C GLY A 27 -15.52 -6.55 4.89
N GLN A 28 -14.26 -6.91 5.22
CA GLN A 28 -13.08 -6.73 4.36
C GLN A 28 -13.08 -5.35 3.70
N THR A 29 -13.11 -4.30 4.52
CA THR A 29 -13.37 -2.93 4.06
C THR A 29 -12.13 -2.24 3.49
N THR A 30 -10.97 -2.86 3.58
CA THR A 30 -9.69 -2.32 3.12
C THR A 30 -9.38 -2.75 1.69
N ARG A 31 -8.77 -1.86 0.92
CA ARG A 31 -8.23 -2.14 -0.42
C ARG A 31 -6.83 -1.57 -0.53
N CYS A 32 -6.07 -2.06 -1.51
CA CYS A 32 -4.73 -1.60 -1.84
C CYS A 32 -4.63 -1.36 -3.35
N ALA A 33 -4.02 -0.24 -3.74
CA ALA A 33 -3.61 0.03 -5.10
C ALA A 33 -2.08 0.05 -5.17
N GLY A 34 -1.50 -0.73 -6.09
CA GLY A 34 -0.05 -0.69 -6.39
C GLY A 34 0.22 0.25 -7.56
N ILE A 35 1.15 1.18 -7.36
CA ILE A 35 1.56 2.20 -8.34
C ILE A 35 3.03 1.96 -8.65
N ALA A 36 3.35 1.77 -9.93
CA ALA A 36 4.73 1.74 -10.38
C ALA A 36 5.24 3.19 -10.45
N LEU A 37 6.32 3.48 -9.73
CA LEU A 37 6.92 4.80 -9.73
C LEU A 37 7.93 4.90 -10.88
N PRO A 38 8.12 6.10 -11.46
CA PRO A 38 9.16 6.34 -12.45
C PRO A 38 10.53 5.93 -11.87
N SER A 39 11.29 5.19 -12.68
CA SER A 39 12.70 4.99 -12.40
C SER A 39 13.44 6.25 -12.84
N VAL A 40 14.26 6.81 -11.94
CA VAL A 40 15.09 7.98 -12.28
C VAL A 40 16.30 7.54 -13.12
N GLU A 41 16.67 6.26 -13.05
CA GLU A 41 17.76 5.68 -13.84
C GLU A 41 17.31 4.49 -14.69
N PRO A 42 17.91 4.29 -15.89
CA PRO A 42 17.52 3.23 -16.82
C PRO A 42 17.59 1.81 -16.22
N ASP A 43 18.58 1.56 -15.36
CA ASP A 43 18.85 0.25 -14.76
C ASP A 43 18.45 0.16 -13.28
N ALA A 44 17.89 1.22 -12.71
CA ALA A 44 17.43 1.17 -11.33
C ALA A 44 16.21 0.26 -11.19
N ARG A 45 16.18 -0.52 -10.10
CA ARG A 45 15.04 -1.37 -9.75
C ARG A 45 13.77 -0.52 -9.72
N ARG A 46 12.78 -0.89 -10.53
CA ARG A 46 11.48 -0.19 -10.58
C ARG A 46 10.88 -0.10 -9.18
N ARG A 47 10.75 1.13 -8.70
CA ARG A 47 10.14 1.43 -7.40
C ARG A 47 8.63 1.34 -7.50
N CYS A 48 8.00 1.11 -6.36
CA CYS A 48 6.55 1.10 -6.27
C CYS A 48 6.06 1.78 -4.99
N ARG A 49 4.81 2.24 -5.07
CA ARG A 49 4.02 2.76 -3.96
C ARG A 49 2.77 1.89 -3.82
N PHE A 50 2.34 1.67 -2.59
CA PHE A 50 1.08 1.00 -2.30
C PHE A 50 0.17 1.93 -1.51
N ASP A 51 -0.98 2.27 -2.06
CA ASP A 51 -1.96 3.12 -1.39
C ASP A 51 -3.06 2.26 -0.76
N PHE A 52 -3.17 2.32 0.56
CA PHE A 52 -4.17 1.61 1.34
C PHE A 52 -5.33 2.54 1.68
N TYR A 53 -6.55 2.05 1.50
CA TYR A 53 -7.74 2.85 1.68
C TYR A 53 -8.94 2.05 2.18
N ALA A 54 -9.81 2.74 2.91
CA ALA A 54 -11.13 2.23 3.25
C ALA A 54 -12.08 2.39 2.05
N ALA A 55 -12.75 1.30 1.66
CA ALA A 55 -13.80 1.26 0.65
C ALA A 55 -15.20 1.57 1.22
N THR A 56 -15.31 1.93 2.51
CA THR A 56 -16.57 2.25 3.18
C THR A 56 -16.47 3.58 3.93
N ALA A 57 -17.62 4.21 4.21
CA ALA A 57 -17.69 5.50 4.89
C ALA A 57 -17.50 5.42 6.42
N SER A 58 -17.33 4.21 6.96
CA SER A 58 -17.18 4.01 8.40
C SER A 58 -15.92 4.66 8.93
N ARG A 59 -16.10 5.48 9.96
CA ARG A 59 -14.99 6.22 10.60
C ARG A 59 -14.24 5.41 11.66
N TYR A 60 -14.79 4.26 12.07
CA TYR A 60 -14.27 3.51 13.21
C TYR A 60 -13.73 2.16 12.79
N TYR A 61 -14.61 1.21 12.40
CA TYR A 61 -14.16 -0.14 12.09
C TYR A 61 -13.31 -0.22 10.81
N ALA A 62 -13.54 0.65 9.83
CA ALA A 62 -12.74 0.63 8.60
C ALA A 62 -11.31 1.14 8.84
N ALA A 63 -11.15 2.16 9.70
CA ALA A 63 -9.85 2.65 10.11
C ALA A 63 -9.07 1.59 10.91
N VAL A 64 -9.76 0.85 11.80
CA VAL A 64 -9.14 -0.28 12.53
C VAL A 64 -8.70 -1.38 11.57
N ALA A 65 -9.56 -1.79 10.63
CA ALA A 65 -9.20 -2.82 9.64
C ALA A 65 -8.02 -2.39 8.74
N LEU A 66 -7.94 -1.11 8.40
CA LEU A 66 -6.81 -0.54 7.67
C LEU A 66 -5.51 -0.58 8.50
N GLY A 67 -5.57 -0.22 9.78
CA GLY A 67 -4.41 -0.27 10.67
C GLY A 67 -3.86 -1.69 10.81
N ILE A 68 -4.74 -2.70 10.88
CA ILE A 68 -4.36 -4.11 10.90
C ILE A 68 -3.68 -4.51 9.58
N TRP A 69 -4.22 -4.07 8.44
CA TRP A 69 -3.57 -4.25 7.14
C TRP A 69 -2.17 -3.64 7.10
N CYS A 70 -1.99 -2.43 7.61
CA CYS A 70 -0.70 -1.75 7.67
C CYS A 70 0.33 -2.56 8.47
N ALA A 71 -0.05 -3.04 9.66
CA ALA A 71 0.82 -3.87 10.49
C ALA A 71 1.20 -5.19 9.81
N ASN A 72 0.23 -5.90 9.21
CA ASN A 72 0.48 -7.13 8.47
C ASN A 72 1.36 -6.90 7.23
N TRP A 73 1.17 -5.77 6.56
CA TRP A 73 1.98 -5.37 5.42
C TRP A 73 3.44 -5.13 5.81
N GLU A 74 3.69 -4.35 6.87
CA GLU A 74 5.05 -4.09 7.37
C GLU A 74 5.74 -5.38 7.79
N MET A 75 5.06 -6.24 8.57
CA MET A 75 5.60 -7.54 8.99
C MET A 75 5.88 -8.45 7.79
N GLY A 76 4.99 -8.48 6.80
CA GLY A 76 5.18 -9.24 5.56
C GLY A 76 6.34 -8.73 4.73
N CYS A 77 6.52 -7.41 4.63
CA CYS A 77 7.66 -6.81 3.94
C CYS A 77 8.97 -7.09 4.67
N GLU A 78 8.99 -6.96 5.99
CA GLU A 78 10.14 -7.29 6.84
C GLU A 78 10.59 -8.75 6.64
N ALA A 79 9.65 -9.70 6.71
CA ALA A 79 9.92 -11.11 6.50
C ALA A 79 10.47 -11.43 5.09
N LEU A 80 10.16 -10.61 4.09
CA LEU A 80 10.65 -10.73 2.71
C LEU A 80 11.92 -9.92 2.45
N GLY A 81 12.47 -9.21 3.46
CA GLY A 81 13.63 -8.34 3.29
C GLY A 81 13.36 -7.11 2.42
N ILE A 82 12.11 -6.65 2.37
CA ILE A 82 11.67 -5.51 1.57
C ILE A 82 11.60 -4.26 2.45
N THR A 83 12.37 -3.24 2.11
CA THR A 83 12.33 -1.95 2.81
C THR A 83 11.25 -1.03 2.25
N GLY A 84 10.37 -0.56 3.12
CA GLY A 84 9.33 0.43 2.81
C GLY A 84 8.99 1.26 4.04
N ARG A 85 8.38 2.42 3.82
CA ARG A 85 7.89 3.29 4.90
C ARG A 85 6.41 3.58 4.69
N LEU A 86 5.62 3.42 5.75
CA LEU A 86 4.26 3.93 5.79
C LEU A 86 4.24 5.44 6.01
N ASP A 87 3.44 6.14 5.22
CA ASP A 87 3.33 7.59 5.26
C ASP A 87 1.93 8.07 4.84
N VAL A 88 1.55 9.24 5.32
CA VAL A 88 0.34 9.94 4.90
C VAL A 88 0.73 10.94 3.83
N LEU A 89 0.52 10.55 2.57
CA LEU A 89 0.84 11.44 1.45
C LEU A 89 -0.24 12.51 1.24
N ALA A 90 0.21 13.72 0.92
CA ALA A 90 -0.66 14.77 0.40
C ALA A 90 -1.28 14.35 -0.95
N ALA A 91 -2.41 14.96 -1.33
CA ALA A 91 -3.13 14.61 -2.55
C ALA A 91 -2.26 14.76 -3.81
N GLU A 92 -1.45 15.81 -3.84
CA GLU A 92 -0.53 16.16 -4.93
C GLU A 92 0.54 15.08 -5.12
N ALA A 93 1.03 14.49 -4.03
CA ALA A 93 2.05 13.45 -4.05
C ALA A 93 1.49 12.07 -4.46
N ARG A 94 0.17 11.94 -4.55
CA ARG A 94 -0.49 10.68 -4.94
C ARG A 94 -0.71 10.56 -6.45
N ASP A 95 -0.47 11.61 -7.24
CA ASP A 95 -0.90 11.71 -8.64
C ASP A 95 -2.40 11.36 -8.83
N ALA A 96 -3.16 11.43 -7.73
CA ALA A 96 -4.59 11.18 -7.71
C ALA A 96 -5.27 12.52 -7.99
N ALA A 97 -6.33 12.51 -8.81
CA ALA A 97 -7.17 13.70 -8.94
C ALA A 97 -7.57 14.19 -7.53
N PRO A 98 -7.51 15.50 -7.25
CA PRO A 98 -7.86 16.02 -5.94
C PRO A 98 -9.25 15.49 -5.58
N ALA A 99 -9.35 14.79 -4.45
CA ALA A 99 -10.62 14.28 -3.96
C ALA A 99 -11.50 15.49 -3.58
N THR A 100 -12.28 15.98 -4.53
CA THR A 100 -13.24 17.06 -4.30
C THR A 100 -14.41 16.51 -3.50
N GLY A 101 -14.36 16.62 -2.18
CA GLY A 101 -15.46 16.29 -1.26
C GLY A 101 -15.28 14.99 -0.46
N PRO A 102 -16.23 14.64 0.42
CA PRO A 102 -16.16 13.48 1.31
C PRO A 102 -16.46 12.16 0.60
N HIS A 103 -15.86 11.94 -0.57
CA HIS A 103 -16.11 10.78 -1.42
C HIS A 103 -15.14 9.64 -1.11
N LEU A 104 -15.66 8.42 -1.22
CA LEU A 104 -14.86 7.20 -1.14
C LEU A 104 -14.15 6.98 -2.47
N PRO A 105 -12.96 6.34 -2.47
CA PRO A 105 -12.24 5.83 -1.30
C PRO A 105 -11.51 6.92 -0.50
N ARG A 106 -11.39 6.71 0.83
CA ARG A 106 -10.52 7.53 1.68
C ARG A 106 -9.12 6.93 1.69
N TYR A 107 -8.21 7.59 0.99
CA TYR A 107 -6.79 7.24 0.99
C TYR A 107 -6.14 7.70 2.29
N ASP A 108 -5.91 6.74 3.17
CA ASP A 108 -5.50 7.01 4.54
C ASP A 108 -3.98 6.83 4.69
N MET A 109 -3.40 5.78 4.09
CA MET A 109 -1.98 5.44 4.25
C MET A 109 -1.35 4.97 2.94
N SER A 110 -0.08 5.29 2.74
CA SER A 110 0.71 4.83 1.59
C SER A 110 2.00 4.16 2.09
N CYS A 111 2.38 3.00 1.54
CA CYS A 111 3.73 2.46 1.69
C CYS A 111 4.57 2.88 0.48
N VAL A 112 5.65 3.63 0.72
CA VAL A 112 6.62 3.98 -0.31
C VAL A 112 7.83 3.05 -0.16
N GLN A 113 8.15 2.32 -1.23
CA GLN A 113 9.34 1.48 -1.23
C GLN A 113 10.60 2.36 -1.11
N THR A 114 11.45 2.05 -0.14
CA THR A 114 12.74 2.75 0.00
C THR A 114 13.74 2.07 -0.94
N ALA A 115 14.54 2.87 -1.65
CA ALA A 115 15.63 2.30 -2.44
C ALA A 115 16.64 1.65 -1.48
N VAL A 116 16.91 0.36 -1.66
CA VAL A 116 18.02 -0.30 -0.98
C VAL A 116 19.28 0.14 -1.71
N HIS A 117 20.06 1.02 -1.08
CA HIS A 117 21.43 1.27 -1.53
C HIS A 117 22.20 -0.02 -1.21
N SER A 118 22.55 -0.80 -2.23
CA SER A 118 23.57 -1.83 -2.06
C SER A 118 24.87 -1.09 -1.74
N LEU A 119 25.23 -1.02 -0.46
CA LEU A 119 26.60 -0.70 -0.06
C LEU A 119 27.43 -1.90 -0.48
N ILE A 120 28.18 -1.72 -1.55
CA ILE A 120 29.27 -2.61 -1.99
C ILE A 120 30.42 -2.45 -1.01
#